data_AF-A0AA46YNW8-F1
#
_entry.id   AF-A0AA46YNW8-F1
#
_cell.length_a   1.000
_cell.length_b   1.000
_cell.length_c   1.000
_cell.angle_alpha   90.00
_cell.angle_beta   90.00
_cell.angle_gamma   90.00
#
_symmetry.space_group_name_H-M   'P 1'
#
loop_
_entity.id
_entity.type
_entity.pdbx_description
1 polymer ?
#
loop_
_entity_poly.entity_id
_entity_poly.type
_entity_poly.pdbx_seq_one_letter_code
_entity_poly.pdbx_strand_id
1 'polypeptide(L)'
;MLTPVIARNADHLQLDSEQRSALKDWMAKSPAEREALEDLVVAQRNELRQMILSGANTGVRTEKAAFIGQLESDLLMMRSSCVEYWRETLNEEQFAQALQLADT
;
A
#
# COMPACT_ATOMS: atom_id res chain seq x y z
N MET A 1 -3.70 -9.48 -1.35
CA MET A 1 -3.46 -8.49 -0.27
C MET A 1 -3.52 -9.24 1.05
N LEU A 2 -2.48 -9.15 1.88
CA LEU A 2 -2.33 -9.99 3.08
C LEU A 2 -3.18 -9.52 4.27
N THR A 3 -3.25 -8.20 4.53
CA THR A 3 -4.04 -7.65 5.65
C THR A 3 -5.50 -8.13 5.71
N PRO A 4 -6.29 -8.14 4.61
CA PRO A 4 -7.66 -8.63 4.68
C PRO A 4 -7.77 -10.14 4.92
N VAL A 5 -6.77 -10.92 4.50
CA VAL A 5 -6.70 -12.36 4.78
C VAL A 5 -6.48 -12.59 6.27
N ILE A 6 -5.53 -11.87 6.88
CA ILE A 6 -5.28 -11.92 8.31
C ILE A 6 -6.52 -11.49 9.09
N ALA A 7 -7.17 -10.40 8.67
CA ALA A 7 -8.37 -9.90 9.33
C ALA A 7 -9.52 -10.92 9.36
N ARG A 8 -9.78 -11.58 8.23
CA ARG A 8 -10.83 -12.60 8.14
C ARG A 8 -10.52 -13.89 8.91
N ASN A 9 -9.23 -14.16 9.14
CA ASN A 9 -8.76 -15.40 9.75
C ASN A 9 -8.13 -15.16 11.13
N ALA A 10 -8.41 -14.02 11.79
CA ALA A 10 -7.74 -13.64 13.05
C ALA A 10 -7.89 -14.71 14.15
N ASP A 11 -9.06 -15.36 14.23
CA ASP A 11 -9.29 -16.43 15.20
C ASP A 11 -8.60 -17.73 14.80
N HIS A 12 -8.58 -18.05 13.50
CA HIS A 12 -7.89 -19.23 12.97
C HIS A 12 -6.37 -19.13 13.12
N LEU A 13 -5.81 -17.94 12.90
CA LEU A 13 -4.41 -17.59 13.14
C LEU A 13 -4.09 -17.41 14.63
N GLN A 14 -5.09 -17.53 15.51
CA GLN A 14 -4.94 -17.39 16.96
C GLN A 14 -4.23 -16.10 17.36
N LEU A 15 -4.59 -14.97 16.72
CA LEU A 15 -3.97 -13.68 17.03
C LEU A 15 -4.18 -13.33 18.49
N ASP A 16 -3.11 -12.95 19.18
CA ASP A 16 -3.18 -12.46 20.55
C ASP A 16 -3.76 -11.02 20.63
N SER A 17 -3.83 -10.48 21.85
CA SER A 17 -4.37 -9.13 22.06
C SER A 17 -3.53 -8.03 21.41
N GLU A 18 -2.20 -8.17 21.38
CA GLU A 18 -1.31 -7.18 20.81
C GLU A 18 -1.42 -7.19 19.28
N GLN A 19 -1.40 -8.36 18.67
CA GLN A 19 -1.57 -8.58 17.23
C GLN A 19 -2.95 -8.11 16.74
N ARG A 20 -4.01 -8.32 17.53
CA ARG A 20 -5.34 -7.79 17.21
C ARG A 20 -5.42 -6.27 17.29
N SER A 21 -4.73 -5.67 18.26
CA SER A 21 -4.62 -4.20 18.32
C SER A 21 -3.88 -3.66 17.10
N ALA A 22 -2.72 -4.26 16.78
CA ALA A 22 -1.94 -3.94 15.60
C ALA A 22 -2.76 -4.03 14.31
N LEU A 23 -3.56 -5.09 14.14
CA LEU A 23 -4.51 -5.24 13.03
C LEU A 23 -5.55 -4.14 12.96
N LYS A 24 -6.17 -3.80 14.09
CA LYS A 24 -7.15 -2.72 14.14
C LYS A 24 -6.53 -1.39 13.73
N ASP A 25 -5.35 -1.07 14.29
CA ASP A 25 -4.65 0.19 14.02
C ASP A 25 -4.20 0.26 12.56
N TRP A 26 -3.68 -0.84 12.02
CA TRP A 26 -3.27 -0.93 10.62
C TRP A 26 -4.45 -0.74 9.68
N MET A 27 -5.60 -1.40 9.94
CA MET A 27 -6.81 -1.27 9.14
C MET A 27 -7.43 0.14 9.22
N ALA A 28 -7.25 0.85 10.33
CA ALA A 28 -7.73 2.23 10.49
C ALA A 28 -6.88 3.24 9.70
N LYS A 29 -5.59 2.94 9.46
CA LYS A 29 -4.62 3.89 8.90
C LYS A 29 -4.23 3.58 7.45
N SER A 30 -3.72 2.38 7.20
CA SER A 30 -3.05 2.03 5.94
C SER A 30 -3.93 2.16 4.68
N PRO A 31 -5.24 1.80 4.70
CA PRO A 31 -6.11 2.00 3.54
C PRO A 31 -6.26 3.47 3.15
N ALA A 32 -6.44 4.36 4.12
CA ALA A 32 -6.59 5.80 3.88
C ALA A 32 -5.30 6.42 3.34
N GLU A 33 -4.14 6.00 3.86
CA GLU A 33 -2.84 6.45 3.33
C GLU A 33 -2.63 6.00 1.88
N ARG A 34 -3.03 4.77 1.55
CA ARG A 34 -2.95 4.24 0.19
C ARG A 34 -3.86 5.01 -0.75
N GLU A 35 -5.12 5.23 -0.37
CA GLU A 35 -6.10 5.97 -1.16
C GLU A 35 -5.61 7.41 -1.41
N ALA A 36 -5.08 8.08 -0.40
CA ALA A 36 -4.52 9.42 -0.55
C ALA A 36 -3.35 9.47 -1.55
N LEU A 37 -2.49 8.43 -1.58
CA LEU A 37 -1.41 8.35 -2.56
C LEU A 37 -1.92 8.01 -3.97
N GLU A 38 -2.93 7.14 -4.09
CA GLU A 38 -3.60 6.84 -5.36
C GLU A 38 -4.26 8.10 -5.96
N ASP A 39 -4.96 8.87 -5.15
CA ASP A 39 -5.55 10.16 -5.52
C ASP A 39 -4.49 11.18 -5.94
N LEU A 40 -3.38 11.25 -5.21
CA LEU A 40 -2.26 12.12 -5.56
C LEU A 40 -1.70 11.75 -6.94
N VAL A 41 -1.46 10.46 -7.24
CA VAL A 41 -0.98 10.02 -8.55
C VAL A 41 -1.93 10.46 -9.66
N VAL A 42 -3.25 10.28 -9.47
CA VAL A 42 -4.26 10.74 -10.43
C VAL A 42 -4.18 12.25 -10.64
N ALA A 43 -4.10 13.02 -9.56
CA ALA A 43 -3.98 14.48 -9.63
C ALA A 43 -2.72 14.92 -10.39
N GLN A 44 -1.57 14.29 -10.11
CA GLN A 44 -0.30 14.61 -10.79
C GLN A 44 -0.35 14.26 -12.28
N ARG A 45 -0.99 13.15 -12.65
CA ARG A 45 -1.20 12.77 -14.07
C ARG A 45 -2.10 13.77 -14.80
N ASN A 46 -3.15 14.24 -14.14
CA ASN A 46 -4.01 15.29 -14.69
C ASN A 46 -3.24 16.61 -14.88
N GLU A 47 -2.38 16.98 -13.94
CA GLU A 47 -1.54 18.18 -14.05
C GLU A 47 -0.53 18.06 -15.20
N LEU A 48 0.15 16.91 -15.35
CA LEU A 48 1.04 16.67 -16.50
C LEU A 48 0.28 16.80 -17.81
N ARG A 49 -0.97 16.30 -17.89
CA ARG A 49 -1.81 16.48 -19.08
C ARG A 49 -2.07 17.96 -19.36
N GLN A 50 -2.38 18.77 -18.35
CA GLN A 50 -2.57 20.21 -18.53
C GLN A 50 -1.28 20.91 -19.01
N MET A 51 -0.12 20.54 -18.45
CA MET A 51 1.18 21.04 -18.89
C MET A 51 1.48 20.71 -20.35
N ILE A 52 1.08 19.52 -20.82
CA ILE A 52 1.22 19.15 -22.23
C ILE A 52 0.32 20.04 -23.10
N LEU A 53 -0.93 20.24 -22.71
CA LEU A 53 -1.90 21.04 -23.47
C LEU A 53 -1.53 22.53 -23.52
N SER A 54 -0.94 23.07 -22.45
CA SER A 54 -0.49 24.46 -22.39
C SER A 54 0.86 24.71 -23.08
N GLY A 55 1.50 23.66 -23.62
CA GLY A 55 2.80 23.79 -24.26
C GLY A 55 3.95 24.07 -23.29
N ALA A 56 3.85 23.60 -22.04
CA ALA A 56 4.91 23.74 -21.05
C ALA A 56 6.24 23.16 -21.56
N ASN A 57 7.34 23.74 -21.07
CA ASN A 57 8.69 23.32 -21.44
C ASN A 57 8.90 21.81 -21.22
N THR A 58 9.55 21.14 -22.18
CA THR A 58 9.79 19.69 -22.13
C THR A 58 10.55 19.24 -20.89
N GLY A 59 11.54 20.00 -20.41
CA GLY A 59 12.28 19.68 -19.18
C GLY A 59 11.36 19.59 -17.97
N VAL A 60 10.48 20.58 -17.79
CA VAL A 60 9.51 20.61 -16.69
C VAL A 60 8.51 19.44 -16.80
N ARG A 61 8.08 19.09 -18.01
CA ARG A 61 7.23 17.91 -18.23
C ARG A 61 7.95 16.59 -17.91
N THR A 62 9.24 16.49 -18.22
CA THR A 62 10.07 15.32 -17.89
C THR A 62 10.24 15.16 -16.39
N GLU A 63 10.51 16.25 -15.66
CA GLU A 63 10.59 16.23 -14.19
C GLU A 63 9.27 15.78 -13.57
N LYS A 64 8.15 16.30 -14.08
CA LYS A 64 6.81 15.90 -13.63
C LYS A 64 6.54 14.41 -13.89
N ALA A 65 6.91 13.91 -15.06
CA ALA A 65 6.77 12.50 -15.40
C ALA A 65 7.62 11.60 -14.49
N ALA A 66 8.85 12.01 -14.19
CA ALA A 66 9.72 11.29 -13.25
C ALA A 66 9.12 11.25 -11.84
N PHE A 67 8.56 12.37 -11.38
CA PHE A 67 7.88 12.43 -10.08
C PHE A 67 6.67 11.49 -10.02
N ILE A 68 5.83 11.45 -11.07
CA ILE A 68 4.72 10.49 -11.16
C ILE A 68 5.25 9.05 -11.08
N GLY A 69 6.35 8.74 -11.79
CA GLY A 69 6.99 7.43 -11.73
C GLY A 69 7.44 7.04 -10.32
N GLN A 70 7.98 7.99 -9.54
CA GLN A 70 8.33 7.77 -8.14
C GLN A 70 7.08 7.43 -7.31
N LEU A 71 6.00 8.20 -7.43
CA LEU A 71 4.77 7.95 -6.68
C LEU A 71 4.14 6.58 -7.03
N GLU A 72 4.18 6.18 -8.31
CA GLU A 72 3.72 4.86 -8.73
C GLU A 72 4.60 3.74 -8.15
N SER A 73 5.92 3.96 -8.07
CA SER A 73 6.83 3.05 -7.37
C SER A 73 6.50 2.95 -5.88
N ASP A 74 6.23 4.07 -5.22
CA ASP A 74 5.87 4.11 -3.80
C ASP A 74 4.58 3.30 -3.54
N LEU A 75 3.56 3.42 -4.40
CA LEU A 75 2.32 2.62 -4.31
C LEU A 75 2.53 1.12 -4.42
N LEU A 76 3.49 0.69 -5.25
CA LEU A 76 3.89 -0.71 -5.36
C LEU A 76 4.61 -1.15 -4.09
N MET A 77 5.51 -0.32 -3.56
CA MET A 77 6.27 -0.62 -2.35
C MET A 77 5.40 -0.63 -1.09
N MET A 78 4.29 0.12 -1.02
CA MET A 78 3.34 0.01 0.09
C MET A 78 2.81 -1.43 0.27
N ARG A 79 2.71 -2.21 -0.82
CA ARG A 79 2.33 -3.63 -0.72
C ARG A 79 3.43 -4.46 -0.08
N SER A 80 4.69 -4.16 -0.36
CA SER A 80 5.84 -4.76 0.32
C SER A 80 5.78 -4.44 1.82
N SER A 81 5.60 -3.17 2.17
CA SER A 81 5.52 -2.73 3.57
C SER A 81 4.37 -3.38 4.33
N CYS A 82 3.22 -3.63 3.67
CA CYS A 82 2.15 -4.41 4.29
C CYS A 82 2.60 -5.83 4.65
N VAL A 83 3.33 -6.52 3.77
CA VAL A 83 3.80 -7.89 4.02
C VAL A 83 4.89 -7.91 5.08
N GLU A 84 5.82 -6.96 5.04
CA GLU A 84 6.88 -6.79 6.04
C GLU A 84 6.30 -6.53 7.43
N TYR A 85 5.33 -5.61 7.54
CA TYR A 85 4.64 -5.33 8.81
C TYR A 85 4.03 -6.61 9.43
N TRP A 86 3.38 -7.44 8.62
CA TRP A 86 2.81 -8.70 9.10
C TRP A 86 3.85 -9.76 9.43
N ARG A 87 4.97 -9.78 8.72
CA ARG A 87 6.09 -10.67 9.04
C ARG A 87 6.71 -10.34 10.39
N GLU A 88 6.74 -9.07 10.77
CA GLU A 88 7.28 -8.62 12.06
C GLU A 88 6.26 -8.74 13.20
N THR A 89 4.97 -8.58 12.91
CA THR A 89 3.88 -8.61 13.91
C THR A 89 3.45 -10.04 14.26
N LEU A 90 3.44 -10.95 13.28
CA LEU A 90 3.07 -12.34 13.47
C LEU A 90 4.30 -13.18 13.82
N ASN A 91 4.09 -14.29 14.54
CA ASN A 91 5.13 -15.29 14.64
C ASN A 91 5.29 -16.06 13.32
N GLU A 92 6.37 -16.83 13.19
CA GLU A 92 6.71 -17.55 11.95
C GLU A 92 5.61 -18.49 11.47
N GLU A 93 4.97 -19.23 12.39
CA GLU A 93 3.90 -20.16 12.06
C GLU A 93 2.64 -19.44 11.58
N GLN A 94 2.21 -18.40 12.30
CA GLN A 94 1.07 -17.56 11.94
C GLN A 94 1.28 -16.89 10.57
N PHE A 95 2.48 -16.37 10.31
CA PHE A 95 2.79 -15.74 9.04
C PHE A 95 2.77 -16.76 7.89
N ALA A 96 3.34 -17.95 8.09
CA ALA A 96 3.28 -19.02 7.10
C ALA A 96 1.84 -19.46 6.78
N GLN A 97 0.98 -19.60 7.80
CA GLN A 97 -0.44 -19.90 7.62
C GLN A 97 -1.16 -18.77 6.88
N ALA A 98 -0.88 -17.51 7.22
CA ALA A 98 -1.47 -16.36 6.54
C ALA A 98 -1.12 -16.30 5.04
N LEU A 99 0.09 -16.72 4.65
CA LEU A 99 0.48 -16.86 3.24
C LEU A 99 -0.32 -17.98 2.54
N GLN A 100 -0.44 -19.15 3.18
CA GLN A 100 -1.23 -20.25 2.61
C GLN A 100 -2.70 -19.86 2.36
N LEU A 101 -3.29 -19.10 3.28
CA LEU A 101 -4.66 -18.58 3.15
C LEU A 101 -4.80 -17.48 2.10
N ALA A 102 -3.70 -16.87 1.66
CA ALA A 102 -3.70 -15.83 0.63
C ALA A 102 -3.48 -16.40 -0.79
N ASP A 103 -2.93 -17.60 -0.90
CA ASP A 103 -2.68 -18.33 -2.14
C ASP A 103 -3.89 -19.18 -2.61
N THR A 104 -4.94 -19.29 -1.78
CA THR A 104 -6.24 -19.92 -2.09
C THR A 104 -7.26 -18.93 -2.64
#